data_AF-B5KFK5-F1
#
_entry.id   AF-B5KFK5-F1
#
_cell.length_a   1.000
_cell.length_b   1.000
_cell.length_c   1.000
_cell.angle_alpha   90.00
_cell.angle_beta   90.00
_cell.angle_gamma   90.00
#
_symmetry.space_group_name_H-M   'P 1'
#
loop_
_entity.id
_entity.type
_entity.pdbx_description
1 polymer ?
#
loop_
_entity_poly.entity_id
_entity_poly.type
_entity_poly.pdbx_seq_one_letter_code
_entity_poly.pdbx_strand_id
1 'polypeptide(L)' 'MELEAMSRYTSPVNPAVFTHLTVVLLAIGMFFTAWFFVYPPG' A
#
# COMPACT_ATOMS: atom_id res chain seq x y z
N MET A 1 11.22 -24.51 25.58
CA MET A 1 10.13 -23.81 26.28
C MET A 1 10.03 -22.34 25.88
N GLU A 2 11.11 -21.54 25.88
CA GLU A 2 11.05 -20.11 25.49
C GLU A 2 10.50 -19.84 24.07
N LEU A 3 10.83 -20.68 23.09
CA LEU A 3 10.41 -20.49 21.69
C LEU A 3 8.92 -20.80 21.45
N GLU A 4 8.33 -21.69 22.25
CA GLU A 4 6.91 -22.06 22.15
C GLU A 4 5.99 -20.99 22.77
N ALA A 5 6.54 -20.14 23.65
CA ALA A 5 5.84 -19.00 24.24
C ALA A 5 5.81 -17.77 23.32
N MET A 6 6.57 -17.77 22.21
CA MET A 6 6.56 -16.67 21.25
C MET A 6 5.27 -16.69 20.42
N SER A 7 4.53 -15.59 20.44
CA SER A 7 3.37 -15.42 19.57
C SER A 7 3.81 -15.48 18.10
N ARG A 8 3.09 -16.23 17.28
CA ARG A 8 3.34 -16.26 15.83
C ARG A 8 3.28 -14.84 15.26
N TYR A 9 4.32 -14.46 14.53
CA TYR A 9 4.29 -13.24 13.74
C TYR A 9 3.20 -13.37 12.67
N THR A 10 2.19 -12.51 12.75
CA THR A 10 1.23 -12.30 11.69
C THR A 10 1.52 -10.95 11.06
N SER A 11 1.46 -10.88 9.74
CA SER A 11 1.63 -9.61 9.04
C SER A 11 0.60 -8.60 9.55
N PRO A 12 1.00 -7.35 9.85
CA PRO A 12 0.07 -6.32 10.29
C PRO A 12 -0.96 -5.95 9.21
N VAL A 13 -0.69 -6.32 7.94
CA VAL A 13 -1.61 -6.14 6.82
C VAL A 13 -1.93 -7.51 6.22
N ASN A 14 -3.24 -7.79 6.08
CA ASN A 14 -3.73 -9.00 5.44
C ASN A 14 -3.32 -9.03 3.96
N PRO A 15 -2.66 -10.09 3.47
CA PRO A 15 -2.28 -10.23 2.05
C PRO A 15 -3.44 -10.05 1.07
N ALA A 16 -4.68 -10.39 1.45
CA ALA A 16 -5.86 -10.17 0.60
C ALA A 16 -6.15 -8.68 0.33
N VAL A 17 -5.65 -7.79 1.18
CA VAL A 17 -5.84 -6.34 1.09
C VAL A 17 -4.76 -5.69 0.21
N PHE A 18 -3.65 -6.38 -0.08
CA PHE A 18 -2.58 -5.84 -0.93
C PHE A 18 -3.07 -5.49 -2.33
N THR A 19 -3.80 -6.38 -3.02
CA THR A 19 -4.31 -6.11 -4.37
C THR A 19 -5.16 -4.84 -4.42
N HIS A 20 -6.00 -4.64 -3.40
CA HIS A 20 -6.86 -3.46 -3.29
C HIS A 20 -6.04 -2.20 -3.04
N LEU A 21 -5.13 -2.24 -2.07
CA LEU A 21 -4.27 -1.10 -1.74
C LEU A 21 -3.36 -0.71 -2.91
N THR A 22 -2.77 -1.68 -3.59
CA THR A 22 -1.91 -1.43 -4.75
C THR A 22 -2.67 -0.72 -5.85
N VAL A 23 -3.87 -1.18 -6.23
CA VAL A 23 -4.67 -0.54 -7.28
C VAL A 23 -5.08 0.88 -6.89
N VAL A 24 -5.51 1.09 -5.65
CA VAL A 24 -5.90 2.42 -5.15
C VAL A 24 -4.71 3.38 -5.16
N LEU A 25 -3.56 2.97 -4.59
CA LEU A 25 -2.36 3.80 -4.54
C LEU A 25 -1.82 4.11 -5.94
N LEU A 26 -1.84 3.12 -6.84
CA LEU A 26 -1.40 3.30 -8.23
C LEU A 26 -2.33 4.26 -8.98
N ALA A 27 -3.65 4.11 -8.84
CA ALA A 27 -4.63 4.97 -9.49
C ALA A 27 -4.49 6.43 -9.03
N ILE A 28 -4.35 6.64 -7.72
CA ILE A 28 -4.10 7.97 -7.14
C ILE A 28 -2.79 8.55 -7.68
N GLY A 29 -1.70 7.77 -7.66
CA GLY A 29 -0.40 8.20 -8.18
C GLY A 29 -0.47 8.61 -9.64
N MET A 30 -1.02 7.75 -10.51
CA MET A 30 -1.17 8.04 -11.94
C MET A 30 -2.04 9.27 -12.20
N PHE A 31 -3.14 9.42 -11.45
CA PHE A 31 -4.01 10.58 -11.57
C PHE A 31 -3.26 11.87 -11.26
N PHE A 32 -2.56 11.93 -10.12
CA PHE A 32 -1.81 13.12 -9.74
C PHE A 32 -0.61 13.38 -10.66
N THR A 33 0.09 12.33 -11.09
CA THR A 33 1.17 12.47 -12.07
C THR A 33 0.64 13.07 -13.38
N ALA A 34 -0.45 12.53 -13.94
CA ALA A 34 -1.07 13.07 -15.15
C ALA A 34 -1.58 14.51 -14.95
N TRP A 35 -2.19 14.79 -13.79
CA TRP A 35 -2.67 16.13 -13.43
C TRP A 35 -1.53 17.15 -13.40
N PHE A 36 -0.40 16.83 -12.75
CA PHE A 36 0.76 17.72 -12.70
C PHE A 36 1.39 18.00 -14.08
N PHE A 37 1.31 17.03 -15.01
CA PHE A 37 1.75 17.25 -16.39
C PHE A 37 0.83 18.21 -17.16
N VAL A 38 -0.48 18.17 -16.90
CA VAL A 38 -1.47 19.05 -17.58
C VAL A 38 -1.50 20.44 -16.95
N TYR A 39 -1.40 20.52 -15.62
CA TYR A 39 -1.40 21.77 -14.85
C TYR A 39 -0.09 21.90 -14.07
N PRO A 40 0.99 22.39 -14.72
CA PRO A 40 2.22 22.70 -14.02
C PRO A 40 1.96 23.82 -13.00
N PRO A 41 2.41 23.68 -11.74
CA PRO A 41 2.33 24.77 -10.79
C PRO A 41 3.23 25.91 -11.28
N GLY A 42 2.61 27.06 -11.58
CA GLY A 42 3.28 28.31 -11.92
C GLY A 42 3.62 29.13 -10.69
#